data_AF-A0A388LLH7-F1
#
_entry.id   AF-A0A388LLH7-F1
#
_cell.length_a   1.000
_cell.length_b   1.000
_cell.length_c   1.000
_cell.angle_alpha   90.00
_cell.angle_beta   90.00
_cell.angle_gamma   90.00
#
_symmetry.space_group_name_H-M   'P 1'
#
loop_
_entity.id
_entity.type
_entity.pdbx_description
1 polymer ?
#
loop_
_entity_poly.entity_id
_entity_poly.type
_entity_poly.pdbx_seq_one_letter_code
_entity_poly.pdbx_strand_id
1 'polypeptide(L)'
;MKMAKVVEARLSLRLGDIREEIKIKVCKSVAGTVVKSQTKTVVNNAGKGKEIAVEEVPSSSGTTSEVDAITKRTGSLSTQEKRKRGDVETPVGDSPPIITPAKLSNKWAVIRPIRLFDRLPCTRTRICVRKRGVAAKALTAVKRPAPDVIMERMIFLDNTRRELSKMDYDTLRSICRDKGVNYATKVQTIFDIADRRAWLRFGAELRSFPAAFWKETRNTPVMTTVTRAQPPEMTLVMIN
;
A
#
# COMPACT_ATOMS: atom_id res chain seq x y z
N MET A 1 -27.31 4.28 36.91
CA MET A 1 -26.66 4.06 35.59
C MET A 1 -27.09 5.00 34.45
N LYS A 2 -27.96 6.01 34.65
CA LYS A 2 -28.44 6.87 33.53
C LYS A 2 -27.37 7.83 32.97
N MET A 3 -26.46 8.34 33.80
CA MET A 3 -25.41 9.28 33.37
C MET A 3 -24.33 8.63 32.50
N ALA A 4 -24.04 7.34 32.70
CA ALA A 4 -23.04 6.62 31.92
C ALA A 4 -23.40 6.60 30.42
N LYS A 5 -24.68 6.34 30.10
CA LYS A 5 -25.18 6.33 28.72
C LYS A 5 -25.08 7.70 28.03
N VAL A 6 -25.30 8.78 28.78
CA VAL A 6 -25.19 10.16 28.24
C VAL A 6 -23.74 10.52 27.92
N VAL A 7 -22.81 10.13 28.79
CA VAL A 7 -21.37 10.35 28.59
C VAL A 7 -20.86 9.54 27.39
N GLU A 8 -21.29 8.28 27.26
CA GLU A 8 -20.93 7.40 26.15
C GLU A 8 -21.43 7.92 24.79
N ALA A 9 -22.68 8.39 24.74
CA ALA A 9 -23.24 9.01 23.54
C ALA A 9 -22.47 10.28 23.14
N ARG A 10 -22.09 11.12 24.12
CA ARG A 10 -21.32 12.36 23.87
C ARG A 10 -19.91 12.07 23.37
N LEU A 11 -19.26 11.02 23.88
CA LEU A 11 -17.95 10.57 23.41
C LEU A 11 -18.02 10.03 21.99
N SER A 12 -19.03 9.22 21.68
CA SER A 12 -19.26 8.67 20.34
C SER A 12 -19.43 9.78 19.29
N LEU A 13 -20.16 10.84 19.62
CA LEU A 13 -20.35 11.99 18.74
C LEU A 13 -19.02 12.70 18.43
N ARG A 14 -18.24 13.00 19.47
CA ARG A 14 -16.93 13.67 19.31
C ARG A 14 -15.91 12.81 18.54
N LEU A 15 -15.89 11.51 18.77
CA LEU A 15 -15.02 10.59 18.03
C LEU A 15 -15.43 10.49 16.56
N GLY A 16 -16.73 10.57 16.26
CA GLY A 16 -17.25 10.65 14.90
C GLY A 16 -16.71 11.85 14.14
N ASP A 17 -16.78 13.04 14.73
CA ASP A 17 -16.31 14.29 14.10
C ASP A 17 -14.80 14.25 13.79
N ILE A 18 -13.99 13.74 14.74
CA ILE A 18 -12.53 13.59 14.55
C ILE A 18 -12.23 12.64 13.40
N ARG A 19 -12.97 11.53 13.29
CA ARG A 19 -12.77 10.53 12.23
C ARG A 19 -13.04 11.11 10.84
N GLU A 20 -14.11 11.90 10.68
CA GLU A 20 -14.42 12.55 9.41
C GLU A 20 -13.40 13.66 9.08
N GLU A 21 -12.93 14.44 10.06
CA GLU A 21 -11.89 15.45 9.83
C GLU A 21 -10.57 14.83 9.34
N ILE A 22 -10.14 13.73 9.97
CA ILE A 22 -8.95 12.97 9.54
C ILE A 22 -9.14 12.46 8.12
N LYS A 23 -10.30 11.84 7.82
CA LYS A 23 -10.61 11.32 6.48
C LYS A 23 -10.56 12.42 5.43
N ILE A 24 -11.14 13.60 5.70
CA ILE A 24 -11.11 14.76 4.79
C ILE A 24 -9.66 15.22 4.54
N LYS A 25 -8.85 15.33 5.61
CA LYS A 25 -7.43 15.74 5.49
C LYS A 25 -6.61 14.74 4.69
N VAL A 26 -6.79 13.44 4.92
CA VAL A 26 -6.10 12.36 4.18
C VAL A 26 -6.54 12.34 2.71
N CYS A 27 -7.85 12.42 2.43
CA CYS A 27 -8.32 12.49 1.05
C CYS A 27 -7.76 13.72 0.33
N LYS A 28 -7.68 14.87 1.01
CA LYS A 28 -7.14 16.11 0.43
C LYS A 28 -5.62 16.02 0.17
N SER A 29 -4.85 15.40 1.06
CA SER A 29 -3.40 15.22 0.84
C SER A 29 -3.15 14.25 -0.30
N VAL A 30 -3.86 13.11 -0.35
CA VAL A 30 -3.74 12.12 -1.44
C VAL A 30 -4.12 12.76 -2.78
N ALA A 31 -5.28 13.43 -2.88
CA ALA A 31 -5.69 14.11 -4.11
C ALA A 31 -4.72 15.22 -4.54
N GLY A 32 -4.15 15.97 -3.59
CA GLY A 32 -3.17 17.00 -3.87
C GLY A 32 -1.82 16.48 -4.38
N THR A 33 -1.42 15.27 -4.00
CA THR A 33 -0.17 14.65 -4.47
C THR A 33 -0.23 14.13 -5.90
N VAL A 34 -1.39 13.60 -6.33
CA VAL A 34 -1.55 13.03 -7.68
C VAL A 34 -1.47 14.09 -8.79
N VAL A 35 -1.86 15.34 -8.51
CA VAL A 35 -1.87 16.42 -9.52
C VAL A 35 -0.47 17.04 -9.73
N LYS A 36 0.44 16.97 -8.75
CA LYS A 36 1.78 17.60 -8.83
C LYS A 36 2.85 16.74 -9.50
N SER A 37 2.62 15.43 -9.65
CA SER A 37 3.59 14.52 -10.27
C SER A 37 3.48 14.42 -11.80
N GLN A 38 2.52 15.09 -12.46
CA GLN A 38 2.35 15.03 -13.92
C GLN A 38 2.80 16.28 -14.70
N THR A 39 3.16 17.38 -14.03
CA THR A 39 3.45 18.67 -14.71
C THR A 39 4.91 19.12 -14.64
N LYS A 40 5.85 18.24 -14.25
CA LYS A 40 7.27 18.59 -14.12
C LYS A 40 8.21 17.66 -14.89
N THR A 41 7.88 17.37 -16.15
CA THR A 41 8.81 16.68 -17.08
C THR A 41 8.64 17.15 -18.52
N VAL A 42 8.57 18.46 -18.77
CA VAL A 42 8.86 19.05 -20.07
C VAL A 42 9.52 20.39 -19.79
N VAL A 43 10.52 20.75 -20.60
CA VAL A 43 11.20 22.06 -20.70
C VAL A 43 12.64 22.09 -20.14
N ASN A 44 13.56 22.04 -21.11
CA ASN A 44 14.91 22.63 -21.20
C ASN A 44 16.13 21.79 -20.82
N ASN A 45 16.77 21.25 -21.88
CA ASN A 45 18.22 21.30 -22.07
C ASN A 45 18.51 21.50 -23.56
N ALA A 46 18.52 22.77 -24.01
CA ALA A 46 19.12 23.19 -25.26
C ALA A 46 20.43 23.91 -24.93
N GLY A 47 21.55 23.24 -25.17
CA GLY A 47 22.89 23.70 -24.78
C GLY A 47 23.98 23.11 -25.67
N LYS A 48 23.94 23.48 -26.96
CA LYS A 48 25.06 23.85 -27.84
C LYS A 48 26.45 23.20 -27.56
N GLY A 49 26.87 22.25 -28.41
CA GLY A 49 28.30 22.08 -28.72
C GLY A 49 28.80 20.68 -29.09
N LYS A 50 29.24 20.55 -30.35
CA LYS A 50 30.20 19.57 -30.94
C LYS A 50 29.77 18.12 -31.16
N GLU A 51 29.18 17.92 -32.34
CA GLU A 51 29.64 17.01 -33.41
C GLU A 51 30.71 15.97 -33.05
N ILE A 52 30.28 14.71 -32.89
CA ILE A 52 31.00 13.50 -33.33
C ILE A 52 29.93 12.56 -33.91
N ALA A 53 30.22 12.06 -35.11
CA ALA A 53 29.34 11.31 -35.99
C ALA A 53 29.19 9.81 -35.63
N VAL A 54 28.18 9.18 -36.27
CA VAL A 54 27.92 7.71 -36.44
C VAL A 54 27.16 7.08 -35.26
N GLU A 55 26.00 6.40 -35.36
CA GLU A 55 25.30 5.65 -36.41
C GLU A 55 23.77 5.71 -36.18
N GLU A 56 22.97 5.65 -37.24
CA GLU A 56 21.49 5.67 -37.21
C GLU A 56 20.88 4.44 -36.52
N VAL A 57 19.97 4.65 -35.56
CA VAL A 57 18.97 3.66 -35.14
C VAL A 57 17.61 4.37 -35.04
N PRO A 58 16.54 3.86 -35.67
CA PRO A 58 15.32 4.63 -35.88
C PRO A 58 14.50 4.82 -34.60
N SER A 59 14.28 6.09 -34.27
CA SER A 59 13.08 6.69 -33.69
C SER A 59 11.88 5.74 -33.50
N SER A 60 11.63 5.34 -32.25
CA SER A 60 10.34 4.78 -31.83
C SER A 60 9.46 5.89 -31.27
N SER A 61 8.46 6.23 -32.07
CA SER A 61 7.48 7.29 -31.92
C SER A 61 6.38 6.94 -30.92
N GLY A 62 6.07 7.88 -30.00
CA GLY A 62 4.71 8.17 -29.52
C GLY A 62 3.97 7.13 -28.65
N THR A 63 4.21 7.11 -27.34
CA THR A 63 3.41 6.34 -26.36
C THR A 63 2.46 7.20 -25.51
N THR A 64 1.75 8.17 -26.10
CA THR A 64 0.68 8.91 -25.40
C THR A 64 -0.72 8.31 -25.65
N SER A 65 -0.82 7.26 -26.47
CA SER A 65 -2.09 6.62 -26.86
C SER A 65 -2.54 5.46 -25.95
N GLU A 66 -1.70 4.98 -25.03
CA GLU A 66 -1.99 3.73 -24.30
C GLU A 66 -3.06 3.91 -23.20
N VAL A 67 -3.09 5.08 -22.55
CA VAL A 67 -4.02 5.35 -21.44
C VAL A 67 -5.48 5.44 -21.92
N ASP A 68 -5.72 6.03 -23.09
CA ASP A 68 -7.05 6.09 -23.70
C ASP A 68 -7.52 4.73 -24.22
N ALA A 69 -6.59 3.87 -24.66
CA ALA A 69 -6.90 2.51 -25.08
C ALA A 69 -7.37 1.65 -23.89
N ILE A 70 -6.76 1.78 -22.72
CA ILE A 70 -7.17 1.05 -21.50
C ILE A 70 -8.53 1.54 -21.00
N THR A 71 -8.79 2.85 -21.07
CA THR A 71 -10.07 3.42 -20.61
C THR A 71 -11.24 2.96 -21.49
N LYS A 72 -11.05 2.94 -22.82
CA LYS A 72 -12.05 2.38 -23.75
C LYS A 72 -12.25 0.87 -23.58
N ARG A 73 -11.19 0.11 -23.29
CA ARG A 73 -11.26 -1.36 -23.10
C ARG A 73 -11.92 -1.75 -21.77
N THR A 74 -11.90 -0.87 -20.77
CA THR A 74 -12.52 -1.13 -19.46
C THR A 74 -14.03 -0.87 -19.49
N GLY A 75 -14.51 0.08 -20.30
CA GLY A 75 -15.93 0.39 -20.43
C GLY A 75 -16.79 -0.71 -21.07
N SER A 76 -16.16 -1.66 -21.78
CA SER A 76 -16.84 -2.79 -22.43
C SER A 76 -16.83 -4.09 -21.60
N LEU A 77 -16.33 -4.07 -20.36
CA LEU A 77 -16.46 -5.18 -19.41
C LEU A 77 -17.88 -5.25 -18.85
N SER A 78 -18.83 -5.59 -19.72
CA SER A 78 -20.19 -5.97 -19.38
C SER A 78 -20.14 -7.22 -18.52
N THR A 79 -20.23 -7.07 -17.20
CA THR A 79 -20.31 -8.17 -16.23
C THR A 79 -21.68 -8.86 -16.34
N GLN A 80 -21.86 -9.67 -17.39
CA GLN A 80 -23.00 -10.55 -17.58
C GLN A 80 -22.63 -11.99 -17.23
N GLU A 81 -22.13 -12.22 -16.02
CA GLU A 81 -22.01 -13.60 -15.53
C GLU A 81 -22.14 -13.65 -14.01
N LYS A 82 -23.38 -13.50 -13.55
CA LYS A 82 -23.72 -13.93 -12.20
C LYS A 82 -23.81 -15.44 -12.21
N ARG A 83 -22.69 -16.10 -11.92
CA ARG A 83 -22.69 -17.54 -11.64
C ARG A 83 -23.59 -17.81 -10.45
N LYS A 84 -24.56 -18.71 -10.66
CA LYS A 84 -25.29 -19.36 -9.58
C LYS A 84 -24.26 -20.19 -8.81
N ARG A 85 -24.11 -19.94 -7.50
CA ARG A 85 -23.40 -20.87 -6.62
C ARG A 85 -24.11 -22.20 -6.72
N GLY A 86 -23.42 -23.18 -7.30
CA GLY A 86 -23.84 -24.57 -7.30
C GLY A 86 -23.88 -25.07 -5.87
N ASP A 87 -25.02 -25.64 -5.53
CA ASP A 87 -25.25 -26.45 -4.34
C ASP A 87 -24.47 -27.76 -4.53
N VAL A 88 -23.31 -27.87 -3.90
CA VAL A 88 -22.59 -29.12 -3.77
C VAL A 88 -22.65 -29.45 -2.29
N GLU A 89 -23.70 -30.19 -1.94
CA GLU A 89 -23.86 -30.80 -0.62
C GLU A 89 -22.70 -31.75 -0.37
N THR A 90 -21.67 -31.23 0.30
CA THR A 90 -20.68 -32.05 0.97
C THR A 90 -21.22 -32.26 2.37
N PRO A 91 -21.41 -33.51 2.85
CA PRO A 91 -21.83 -33.74 4.22
C PRO A 91 -20.69 -33.34 5.17
N VAL A 92 -20.74 -32.09 5.64
CA VAL A 92 -19.86 -31.56 6.68
C VAL A 92 -20.37 -32.12 8.00
N GLY A 93 -19.60 -33.07 8.55
CA GLY A 93 -19.91 -33.77 9.79
C GLY A 93 -20.08 -32.87 11.01
N ASP A 94 -20.86 -33.41 11.96
CA ASP A 94 -21.21 -32.99 13.32
C ASP A 94 -20.33 -31.92 13.99
N SER A 95 -20.35 -30.71 13.44
CA SER A 95 -19.81 -29.53 14.10
C SER A 95 -20.90 -28.95 15.01
N PRO A 96 -20.61 -28.72 16.31
CA PRO A 96 -21.60 -28.22 17.25
C PRO A 96 -22.19 -26.89 16.75
N PRO A 97 -23.52 -26.69 16.88
CA PRO A 97 -24.20 -25.52 16.35
C PRO A 97 -23.64 -24.24 16.98
N ILE A 98 -22.95 -23.43 16.17
CA ILE A 98 -22.55 -22.09 16.57
C ILE A 98 -23.81 -21.25 16.71
N ILE A 99 -24.12 -20.88 17.97
CA ILE A 99 -25.15 -19.91 18.32
C ILE A 99 -24.68 -18.54 17.80
N THR A 100 -25.00 -18.24 16.54
CA THR A 100 -24.83 -16.88 16.02
C THR A 100 -25.96 -16.00 16.57
N PRO A 101 -25.67 -14.82 17.14
CA PRO A 101 -26.70 -13.93 17.65
C PRO A 101 -27.69 -13.55 16.55
N ALA A 102 -28.98 -13.60 16.90
CA ALA A 102 -30.11 -13.39 16.00
C ALA A 102 -29.94 -12.09 15.20
N LYS A 103 -29.91 -12.23 13.88
CA LYS A 103 -29.79 -11.16 12.90
C LYS A 103 -31.02 -10.26 13.01
N LEU A 104 -30.88 -9.12 13.69
CA LEU A 104 -31.93 -8.10 13.72
C LEU A 104 -32.15 -7.59 12.31
N SER A 105 -33.30 -7.95 11.72
CA SER A 105 -33.82 -7.35 10.51
C SER A 105 -34.14 -5.88 10.82
N ASN A 106 -33.20 -5.01 10.46
CA ASN A 106 -33.46 -3.58 10.49
C ASN A 106 -34.58 -3.32 9.47
N LYS A 107 -35.78 -3.04 9.95
CA LYS A 107 -36.92 -2.65 9.10
C LYS A 107 -36.60 -1.25 8.59
N TRP A 108 -36.16 -1.16 7.34
CA TRP A 108 -36.00 0.10 6.64
C TRP A 108 -37.38 0.72 6.46
N ALA A 109 -37.82 1.49 7.45
CA ALA A 109 -38.92 2.41 7.27
C ALA A 109 -38.51 3.41 6.18
N VAL A 110 -39.46 3.65 5.28
CA VAL A 110 -39.39 4.54 4.13
C VAL A 110 -39.05 5.96 4.59
N ILE A 111 -37.76 6.26 4.76
CA ILE A 111 -37.28 7.62 4.97
C ILE A 111 -37.13 8.22 3.58
N ARG A 112 -38.10 9.05 3.20
CA ARG A 112 -38.01 9.88 2.00
C ARG A 112 -36.72 10.72 2.11
N PRO A 113 -35.87 10.77 1.07
CA PRO A 113 -34.71 11.65 1.08
C PRO A 113 -35.21 13.09 1.19
N ILE A 114 -34.94 13.73 2.33
CA ILE A 114 -35.21 15.14 2.55
C ILE A 114 -34.33 15.91 1.56
N ARG A 115 -34.98 16.50 0.56
CA ARG A 115 -34.36 17.40 -0.42
C ARG A 115 -33.96 18.70 0.28
N LEU A 116 -32.77 18.74 0.89
CA LEU A 116 -32.20 19.94 1.51
C LEU A 116 -31.38 20.81 0.52
N PHE A 117 -31.68 20.76 -0.78
CA PHE A 117 -30.90 21.48 -1.81
C PHE A 117 -31.58 22.69 -2.41
N ASP A 118 -32.68 23.18 -1.82
CA ASP A 118 -33.29 24.42 -2.29
C ASP A 118 -32.94 25.59 -1.35
N ARG A 119 -32.06 26.46 -1.87
CA ARG A 119 -31.92 27.88 -1.51
C ARG A 119 -31.14 28.24 -0.25
N LEU A 120 -29.86 27.86 -0.18
CA LEU A 120 -28.87 28.75 0.44
C LEU A 120 -28.20 29.58 -0.66
N PRO A 121 -28.56 30.87 -0.84
CA PRO A 121 -27.79 31.76 -1.69
C PRO A 121 -26.39 31.87 -1.07
N CYS A 122 -25.42 31.28 -1.77
CA CYS A 122 -24.02 31.41 -1.42
C CYS A 122 -23.58 32.84 -1.76
N THR A 123 -23.87 33.77 -0.85
CA THR A 123 -23.46 35.17 -0.94
C THR A 123 -21.95 35.21 -0.93
N ARG A 124 -21.38 35.38 -2.12
CA ARG A 124 -19.95 35.52 -2.42
C ARG A 124 -19.40 36.78 -1.77
N THR A 125 -19.18 36.74 -0.47
CA THR A 125 -18.41 37.76 0.25
C THR A 125 -16.95 37.56 -0.11
N ARG A 126 -16.41 38.48 -0.92
CA ARG A 126 -14.97 38.63 -1.11
C ARG A 126 -14.38 39.04 0.23
N ILE A 127 -13.94 38.06 1.01
CA ILE A 127 -13.14 38.31 2.21
C ILE A 127 -11.81 38.87 1.73
N CYS A 128 -11.68 40.19 1.77
CA CYS A 128 -10.40 40.86 1.66
C CYS A 128 -9.50 40.32 2.77
N VAL A 129 -8.46 39.58 2.38
CA VAL A 129 -7.40 39.07 3.25
C VAL A 129 -6.62 40.27 3.80
N ARG A 130 -7.13 40.88 4.87
CA ARG A 130 -6.32 41.74 5.71
C ARG A 130 -5.36 40.83 6.47
N LYS A 131 -4.08 40.92 6.11
CA LYS A 131 -2.94 40.38 6.86
C LYS A 131 -2.92 41.02 8.25
N ARG A 132 -3.79 40.56 9.16
CA ARG A 132 -3.69 40.87 10.58
C ARG A 132 -2.55 39.99 11.10
N GLY A 133 -1.41 40.61 11.36
CA GLY A 133 -0.31 40.01 12.10
C GLY A 133 -0.86 39.48 13.41
N VAL A 134 -1.10 38.18 13.49
CA VAL A 134 -1.38 37.50 14.74
C VAL A 134 -0.09 37.53 15.51
N ALA A 135 -0.08 38.34 16.57
CA ALA A 135 1.00 38.40 17.54
C ALA A 135 1.43 36.98 17.92
N ALA A 136 2.74 36.73 17.76
CA ALA A 136 3.41 35.51 18.14
C ALA A 136 3.29 35.30 19.67
N LYS A 137 2.15 34.78 20.10
CA LYS A 137 1.98 34.32 21.48
C LYS A 137 2.84 33.09 21.65
N ALA A 138 3.83 33.23 22.54
CA ALA A 138 4.78 32.25 23.02
C ALA A 138 4.39 30.80 22.69
N LEU A 139 5.06 30.25 21.68
CA LEU A 139 5.12 28.81 21.44
C LEU A 139 5.81 28.21 22.66
N THR A 140 5.02 27.80 23.66
CA THR A 140 5.46 26.86 24.68
C THR A 140 6.12 25.71 23.94
N ALA A 141 7.41 25.48 24.22
CA ALA A 141 8.26 24.52 23.52
C ALA A 141 7.63 23.12 23.59
N VAL A 142 6.81 22.79 22.60
CA VAL A 142 6.32 21.42 22.41
C VAL A 142 7.56 20.63 22.02
N LYS A 143 8.11 19.89 22.99
CA LYS A 143 9.21 18.96 22.81
C LYS A 143 8.83 18.06 21.64
N ARG A 144 9.55 18.17 20.52
CA ARG A 144 9.28 17.33 19.34
C ARG A 144 9.27 15.87 19.82
N PRO A 145 8.23 15.09 19.49
CA PRO A 145 8.25 13.65 19.75
C PRO A 145 9.57 13.10 19.23
N ALA A 146 10.26 12.30 20.06
CA ALA A 146 11.48 11.67 19.62
C ALA A 146 11.20 10.94 18.30
N PRO A 147 12.06 11.08 17.28
CA PRO A 147 11.87 10.41 16.01
C PRO A 147 11.74 8.90 16.27
N ASP A 148 10.65 8.31 15.82
CA ASP A 148 10.40 6.89 15.96
C ASP A 148 11.26 6.15 14.93
N VAL A 149 12.45 5.72 15.37
CA VAL A 149 13.45 5.01 14.57
C VAL A 149 12.85 3.77 13.88
N ILE A 150 11.84 3.14 14.50
CA ILE A 150 11.14 1.99 13.92
C ILE A 150 10.33 2.42 12.70
N MET A 151 9.56 3.50 12.82
CA MET A 151 8.79 4.07 11.72
C MET A 151 9.70 4.58 10.59
N GLU A 152 10.80 5.26 10.93
CA GLU A 152 11.78 5.74 9.94
C GLU A 152 12.42 4.58 9.16
N ARG A 153 12.80 3.50 9.85
CA ARG A 153 13.34 2.29 9.20
C ARG A 153 12.32 1.65 8.27
N MET A 154 11.05 1.56 8.68
CA MET A 154 9.99 1.00 7.85
C MET A 154 9.81 1.80 6.55
N ILE A 155 9.71 3.14 6.66
CA ILE A 155 9.59 4.03 5.50
C ILE A 155 10.82 3.92 4.60
N PHE A 156 12.02 3.83 5.19
CA PHE A 156 13.26 3.67 4.45
C PHE A 156 13.31 2.36 3.64
N LEU A 157 12.90 1.25 4.24
CA LEU A 157 12.83 -0.05 3.56
C LEU A 157 11.86 0.00 2.37
N ASP A 158 10.67 0.56 2.56
CA ASP A 158 9.66 0.66 1.50
C ASP A 158 10.12 1.53 0.33
N ASN A 159 10.75 2.68 0.62
CA ASN A 159 11.32 3.54 -0.41
C ASN A 159 12.43 2.82 -1.17
N THR A 160 13.35 2.18 -0.47
CA THR A 160 14.46 1.45 -1.09
C THR A 160 13.97 0.31 -1.99
N ARG A 161 12.94 -0.44 -1.55
CA ARG A 161 12.34 -1.51 -2.35
C ARG A 161 11.68 -0.96 -3.63
N ARG A 162 10.97 0.17 -3.54
CA ARG A 162 10.35 0.86 -4.69
C ARG A 162 11.37 1.43 -5.68
N GLU A 163 12.51 1.89 -5.19
CA GLU A 163 13.61 2.35 -6.05
C GLU A 163 14.23 1.17 -6.81
N LEU A 164 14.58 0.10 -6.08
CA LEU A 164 15.20 -1.09 -6.65
C LEU A 164 14.25 -1.85 -7.60
N SER A 165 12.93 -1.80 -7.38
CA SER A 165 11.97 -2.47 -8.28
C SER A 165 11.92 -1.86 -9.68
N LYS A 166 12.29 -0.57 -9.81
CA LYS A 166 12.34 0.15 -11.09
C LYS A 166 13.63 -0.08 -11.86
N MET A 167 14.64 -0.67 -11.23
CA MET A 167 15.94 -0.91 -11.85
C MET A 167 15.93 -2.18 -12.71
N ASP A 168 16.77 -2.16 -13.74
CA ASP A 168 16.99 -3.29 -14.64
C ASP A 168 17.79 -4.40 -13.98
N TYR A 169 17.64 -5.61 -14.50
CA TYR A 169 18.29 -6.81 -13.97
C TYR A 169 19.81 -6.66 -13.84
N ASP A 170 20.46 -6.09 -14.86
CA ASP A 170 21.93 -5.97 -14.90
C ASP A 170 22.45 -4.99 -13.84
N THR A 171 21.74 -3.87 -13.65
CA THR A 171 22.07 -2.91 -12.59
C THR A 171 21.85 -3.50 -11.20
N LEU A 172 20.82 -4.34 -11.03
CA LEU A 172 20.60 -5.03 -9.76
C LEU A 172 21.75 -6.02 -9.49
N ARG A 173 22.20 -6.73 -10.52
CA ARG A 173 23.29 -7.71 -10.45
C ARG A 173 24.65 -7.05 -10.20
N SER A 174 24.91 -5.84 -10.69
CA SER A 174 26.12 -5.08 -10.33
C SER A 174 26.08 -4.66 -8.85
N ILE A 175 24.97 -4.11 -8.39
CA ILE A 175 24.77 -3.74 -6.97
C ILE A 175 24.96 -4.95 -6.04
N CYS A 176 24.52 -6.15 -6.46
CA CYS A 176 24.74 -7.38 -5.68
C CYS A 176 26.22 -7.72 -5.51
N ARG A 177 27.00 -7.62 -6.59
CA ARG A 177 28.45 -7.85 -6.57
C ARG A 177 29.14 -6.84 -5.66
N ASP A 178 28.77 -5.57 -5.75
CA ASP A 178 29.33 -4.50 -4.91
C ASP A 178 29.00 -4.66 -3.43
N LYS A 179 27.81 -5.23 -3.10
CA LYS A 179 27.35 -5.43 -1.72
C LYS A 179 27.68 -6.81 -1.16
N GLY A 180 28.24 -7.72 -1.96
CA GLY A 180 28.52 -9.10 -1.57
C GLY A 180 27.25 -9.91 -1.27
N VAL A 181 26.14 -9.63 -1.96
CA VAL A 181 24.87 -10.35 -1.81
C VAL A 181 24.72 -11.34 -2.96
N ASN A 182 24.34 -12.58 -2.67
CA ASN A 182 24.11 -13.60 -3.69
C ASN A 182 22.81 -13.29 -4.47
N TYR A 183 22.87 -13.36 -5.80
CA TYR A 183 21.71 -13.09 -6.65
C TYR A 183 20.89 -14.38 -6.83
N ALA A 184 19.74 -14.50 -6.16
CA ALA A 184 18.83 -15.65 -6.31
C ALA A 184 17.65 -15.33 -7.25
N THR A 185 16.69 -14.54 -6.77
CA THR A 185 15.54 -14.06 -7.55
C THR A 185 15.45 -12.54 -7.46
N LYS A 186 14.90 -11.87 -8.48
CA LYS A 186 14.80 -10.39 -8.48
C LYS A 186 14.17 -9.87 -7.19
N VAL A 187 13.07 -10.50 -6.76
CA VAL A 187 12.35 -10.12 -5.54
C VAL A 187 13.24 -10.32 -4.30
N GLN A 188 13.80 -11.52 -4.10
CA GLN A 188 14.63 -11.81 -2.92
C GLN A 188 15.83 -10.86 -2.83
N THR A 189 16.51 -10.65 -3.96
CA THR A 189 17.64 -9.74 -4.06
C THR A 189 17.27 -8.31 -3.65
N ILE A 190 16.09 -7.80 -4.03
CA ILE A 190 15.62 -6.48 -3.61
C ILE A 190 15.47 -6.41 -2.09
N PHE A 191 14.89 -7.44 -1.47
CA PHE A 191 14.75 -7.52 -0.01
C PHE A 191 16.12 -7.54 0.68
N ASP A 192 17.04 -8.38 0.22
CA ASP A 192 18.37 -8.53 0.82
C ASP A 192 19.20 -7.23 0.71
N ILE A 193 19.14 -6.55 -0.45
CA ILE A 193 19.80 -5.23 -0.63
C ILE A 193 19.17 -4.17 0.28
N ALA A 194 17.83 -4.11 0.35
CA ALA A 194 17.13 -3.14 1.17
C ALA A 194 17.45 -3.34 2.66
N ASP A 195 17.43 -4.59 3.13
CA ASP A 195 17.79 -4.95 4.50
C ASP A 195 19.25 -4.59 4.80
N ARG A 196 20.18 -4.85 3.87
CA ARG A 196 21.60 -4.47 4.03
C ARG A 196 21.79 -2.96 4.10
N ARG A 197 21.10 -2.18 3.25
CA ARG A 197 21.13 -0.70 3.30
C ARG A 197 20.54 -0.18 4.60
N ALA A 198 19.44 -0.76 5.07
CA ALA A 198 18.81 -0.38 6.33
C ALA A 198 19.70 -0.73 7.53
N TRP A 199 20.38 -1.88 7.49
CA TRP A 199 21.33 -2.27 8.53
C TRP A 199 22.53 -1.32 8.59
N LEU A 200 23.06 -0.87 7.45
CA LEU A 200 24.14 0.13 7.43
C LEU A 200 23.69 1.50 7.97
N ARG A 201 22.41 1.87 7.77
CA ARG A 201 21.86 3.16 8.20
C ARG A 201 21.42 3.18 9.67
N PHE A 202 20.79 2.10 10.15
CA PHE A 202 20.15 2.02 11.46
C PHE A 202 20.77 0.98 12.40
N GLY A 203 21.74 0.18 11.93
CA GLY A 203 22.27 -0.98 12.66
C GLY A 203 23.05 -0.64 13.93
N ALA A 204 23.54 0.58 14.08
CA ALA A 204 24.15 1.04 15.32
C ALA A 204 23.11 1.23 16.44
N GLU A 205 21.90 1.66 16.09
CA GLU A 205 20.84 2.04 17.03
C GLU A 205 19.97 0.83 17.43
N LEU A 206 19.84 -0.14 16.53
CA LEU A 206 19.03 -1.35 16.73
C LEU A 206 19.73 -2.50 17.47
N ARG A 207 21.04 -2.42 17.74
CA ARG A 207 21.72 -3.41 18.61
C ARG A 207 21.16 -3.41 20.04
N SER A 208 20.48 -2.34 20.45
CA SER A 208 19.80 -2.26 21.75
C SER A 208 18.42 -2.94 21.77
N PHE A 209 17.86 -3.34 20.62
CA PHE A 209 16.59 -4.06 20.57
C PHE A 209 16.82 -5.57 20.57
N PRO A 210 16.13 -6.34 21.43
CA PRO A 210 16.36 -7.77 21.54
C PRO A 210 16.07 -8.47 20.21
N ALA A 211 17.10 -9.14 19.68
CA ALA A 211 17.06 -9.90 18.42
C ALA A 211 16.01 -11.03 18.39
N ALA A 212 15.31 -11.27 19.50
CA ALA A 212 14.22 -12.24 19.62
C ALA A 212 13.05 -11.93 18.68
N PHE A 213 12.75 -10.66 18.42
CA PHE A 213 11.53 -10.29 17.66
C PHE A 213 11.58 -10.69 16.17
N TRP A 214 12.76 -10.77 15.56
CA TRP A 214 12.90 -11.05 14.11
C TRP A 214 13.18 -12.52 13.78
N LYS A 215 13.40 -13.38 14.77
CA LYS A 215 13.58 -14.83 14.54
C LYS A 215 12.24 -15.58 14.44
N GLU A 216 11.17 -15.03 15.01
CA GLU A 216 9.85 -15.68 15.09
C GLU A 216 9.14 -15.83 13.72
N THR A 217 9.39 -14.93 12.76
CA THR A 217 8.56 -14.85 11.54
C THR A 217 9.23 -15.33 10.25
N ARG A 218 10.52 -15.70 10.27
CA ARG A 218 11.24 -16.14 9.05
C ARG A 218 11.56 -17.63 8.99
N ASN A 219 11.43 -18.36 10.09
CA ASN A 219 11.80 -19.78 10.19
C ASN A 219 10.64 -20.65 10.68
N THR A 220 9.42 -20.48 10.15
CA THR A 220 8.51 -21.62 10.10
C THR A 220 8.84 -22.40 8.83
N PRO A 221 9.67 -23.45 8.90
CA PRO A 221 9.79 -24.37 7.77
C PRO A 221 8.38 -24.91 7.51
N VAL A 222 7.83 -24.61 6.34
CA VAL A 222 6.75 -25.42 5.78
C VAL A 222 7.40 -26.77 5.52
N MET A 223 7.38 -27.63 6.54
CA MET A 223 7.71 -29.05 6.43
C MET A 223 6.59 -29.70 5.62
N THR A 224 6.59 -29.47 4.31
CA THR A 224 5.99 -30.41 3.37
C THR A 224 6.94 -31.60 3.33
N THR A 225 6.78 -32.52 4.29
CA THR A 225 7.26 -33.89 4.16
C THR A 225 6.48 -34.54 3.02
N VAL A 226 6.92 -34.29 1.79
CA VAL A 226 6.56 -35.13 0.65
C VAL A 226 7.31 -36.43 0.87
N THR A 227 6.64 -37.36 1.55
CA THR A 227 7.04 -38.76 1.65
C THR A 227 7.07 -39.31 0.23
N ARG A 228 8.25 -39.28 -0.38
CA ARG A 228 8.53 -39.87 -1.69
C ARG A 228 8.39 -41.38 -1.51
N ALA A 229 7.24 -41.91 -1.91
CA ALA A 229 7.01 -43.35 -1.99
C ALA A 229 8.11 -43.96 -2.88
N GLN A 230 8.92 -44.81 -2.27
CA GLN A 230 9.97 -45.58 -2.91
C GLN A 230 9.28 -46.64 -3.79
N PRO A 231 9.51 -46.68 -5.11
CA PRO A 231 8.92 -47.70 -5.96
C PRO A 231 9.45 -49.08 -5.56
N PRO A 232 8.61 -50.13 -5.55
CA PRO A 232 9.04 -51.48 -5.25
C PRO A 232 10.03 -51.96 -6.31
N GLU A 233 11.19 -52.44 -5.84
CA GLU A 233 12.16 -53.12 -6.70
C GLU A 233 11.51 -54.38 -7.27
N MET A 234 11.33 -54.42 -8.59
CA MET A 234 10.96 -55.63 -9.30
C MET A 234 12.19 -56.53 -9.38
N THR A 235 12.31 -57.46 -8.43
CA THR A 235 13.25 -58.58 -8.53
C THR A 235 12.85 -59.48 -9.69
N LEU A 236 13.67 -59.46 -10.74
CA LEU A 236 13.55 -60.31 -11.91
C LEU A 236 14.00 -61.73 -11.53
N VAL A 237 13.05 -62.62 -11.24
CA VAL A 237 13.32 -64.05 -11.01
C VAL A 237 13.58 -64.70 -12.37
N MET A 238 14.84 -65.02 -12.66
CA MET A 238 15.20 -65.90 -13.78
C MET A 238 14.76 -67.32 -13.44
N ILE A 239 13.87 -67.88 -14.25
CA ILE A 239 13.49 -69.29 -14.24
C ILE A 239 14.44 -69.99 -15.22
N ASN A 240 15.23 -70.94 -14.70
CA ASN A 240 16.00 -71.93 -15.47
C ASN A 240 15.14 -73.16 -15.77
#